data_AF-A0A3M1SWY4-F1
#
_entry.id   AF-A0A3M1SWY4-F1
#
_cell.length_a   1.000
_cell.length_b   1.000
_cell.length_c   1.000
_cell.angle_alpha   90.00
_cell.angle_beta   90.00
_cell.angle_gamma   90.00
#
_symmetry.space_group_name_H-M   'P 1'
#
loop_
_entity.id
_entity.type
_entity.pdbx_description
1 polymer ?
#
loop_
_entity_poly.entity_id
_entity_poly.type
_entity_poly.pdbx_seq_one_letter_code
_entity_poly.pdbx_strand_id
1 'polypeptide(L)'
;MRRLLLISVLAALSTQAGCAYFRETPPLAPQPAKEQVDADLPVPLGFALDRSRSLKHKRNDFRRLHLVYRAEEYLGEQRVREFLQRFFPEKGWQIAFIYGLDASKFIFWRDAEECRAEVREDFGDRYTELTIDVGPRKTPDGEFVGRSAWTPTELPASSPRK
;
A
#
# COMPACT_ATOMS: atom_id res chain seq x y z
N MET A 1 33.31 -13.91 -61.50
CA MET A 1 32.77 -14.76 -60.42
C MET A 1 33.34 -14.30 -59.06
N ARG A 2 32.80 -13.22 -58.46
CA ARG A 2 33.41 -12.59 -57.26
C ARG A 2 32.43 -11.76 -56.42
N ARG A 3 31.17 -12.22 -56.27
CA ARG A 3 30.12 -11.48 -55.54
C ARG A 3 29.28 -12.31 -54.57
N LEU A 4 29.67 -13.55 -54.26
CA LEU A 4 28.84 -14.48 -53.45
C LEU A 4 29.39 -14.77 -52.05
N LEU A 5 30.48 -14.14 -51.62
CA LEU A 5 31.14 -14.45 -50.33
C LEU A 5 30.85 -13.47 -49.19
N LEU A 6 30.07 -12.42 -49.42
CA LEU A 6 29.83 -11.36 -48.42
C LEU A 6 28.49 -11.44 -47.66
N ILE A 7 27.60 -12.36 -48.03
CA ILE A 7 26.26 -12.46 -47.42
C ILE A 7 26.26 -13.43 -46.21
N SER A 8 27.20 -14.36 -46.15
CA SER A 8 27.27 -15.38 -45.08
C SER A 8 27.83 -14.88 -43.74
N VAL A 9 28.41 -13.67 -43.68
CA VAL A 9 28.95 -13.10 -42.42
C VAL A 9 27.91 -12.27 -41.66
N LEU A 10 26.93 -11.66 -42.35
CA LEU A 10 25.86 -10.90 -41.66
C LEU A 10 24.79 -11.79 -41.01
N ALA A 11 24.63 -13.04 -41.46
CA ALA A 11 23.65 -13.97 -40.88
C ALA A 11 24.14 -14.65 -39.59
N ALA A 12 25.44 -14.53 -39.26
CA ALA A 12 26.03 -15.16 -38.07
C ALA A 12 26.02 -14.25 -36.82
N LEU A 13 25.65 -12.97 -36.95
CA LEU A 13 25.62 -12.01 -35.85
C LEU A 13 24.22 -11.81 -35.25
N SER A 14 23.17 -12.42 -35.81
CA SER A 14 21.79 -12.28 -35.34
C SER A 14 21.33 -13.37 -34.35
N THR A 15 22.19 -14.33 -33.98
CA THR A 15 21.83 -15.43 -33.07
C THR A 15 22.30 -15.25 -31.63
N GLN A 16 22.86 -14.10 -31.26
CA GLN A 16 22.88 -13.69 -29.85
C GLN A 16 21.51 -13.12 -29.47
N ALA A 17 20.49 -13.96 -29.56
CA ALA A 17 19.28 -13.77 -28.78
C ALA A 17 19.70 -13.91 -27.32
N GLY A 18 20.09 -12.79 -26.72
CA GLY A 18 20.24 -12.69 -25.28
C GLY A 18 18.89 -13.02 -24.68
N CYS A 19 18.71 -14.26 -24.24
CA CYS A 19 17.62 -14.63 -23.36
C CYS A 19 17.83 -13.80 -22.10
N ALA A 20 17.21 -12.61 -22.06
CA ALA A 20 17.07 -11.86 -20.84
C ALA A 20 16.36 -12.79 -19.86
N TYR A 21 17.12 -13.31 -18.90
CA TYR A 21 16.61 -14.20 -17.88
C TYR A 21 15.80 -13.32 -16.91
N PHE A 22 14.54 -13.07 -17.24
CA PHE A 22 13.59 -12.45 -16.34
C PHE A 22 13.30 -13.46 -15.24
N ARG A 23 14.12 -13.45 -14.19
CA ARG A 23 13.84 -14.22 -12.98
C ARG A 23 12.52 -13.68 -12.42
N GLU A 24 11.51 -14.54 -12.31
CA GLU A 24 10.24 -14.16 -11.68
C GLU A 24 10.54 -13.58 -10.31
N THR A 25 10.08 -12.35 -10.11
CA THR A 25 10.29 -11.67 -8.85
C THR A 25 9.23 -12.17 -7.88
N PRO A 26 9.62 -12.80 -6.75
CA PRO A 26 8.65 -13.45 -5.87
C PRO A 26 7.66 -12.42 -5.31
N PRO A 27 6.38 -12.79 -5.11
CA PRO A 27 5.40 -11.88 -4.51
C PRO A 27 5.84 -11.48 -3.10
N LEU A 28 5.47 -10.28 -2.68
CA LEU A 28 5.71 -9.86 -1.30
C LEU A 28 4.83 -10.68 -0.35
N ALA A 29 5.45 -11.18 0.71
CA ALA A 29 4.75 -11.86 1.80
C ALA A 29 4.42 -10.86 2.91
N PRO A 30 3.34 -11.07 3.69
CA PRO A 30 3.11 -10.29 4.90
C PRO A 30 4.13 -10.66 5.98
N GLN A 31 4.44 -9.73 6.88
CA GLN A 31 5.21 -10.03 8.09
C GLN A 31 4.47 -11.00 9.01
N PRO A 32 5.21 -11.80 9.80
CA PRO A 32 4.60 -12.69 10.79
C PRO A 32 3.76 -11.89 11.79
N ALA A 33 2.68 -12.51 12.29
CA ALA A 33 1.68 -11.83 13.13
C ALA A 33 2.27 -11.12 14.38
N LYS A 34 3.41 -11.59 14.89
CA LYS A 34 4.11 -10.97 16.04
C LYS A 34 4.70 -9.58 15.73
N GLU A 35 4.91 -9.28 14.45
CA GLU A 35 5.52 -8.04 13.96
C GLU A 35 4.47 -7.12 13.32
N GLN A 36 3.24 -7.60 13.14
CA GLN A 36 2.12 -6.79 12.65
C GLN A 36 1.59 -5.86 13.74
N VAL A 37 1.29 -4.62 13.37
CA VAL A 37 0.76 -3.61 14.29
C VAL A 37 -0.74 -3.77 14.50
N ASP A 38 -1.48 -4.11 13.45
CA ASP A 38 -2.92 -4.39 13.47
C ASP A 38 -3.20 -5.56 12.50
N ALA A 39 -4.06 -6.52 12.90
CA ALA A 39 -4.25 -7.78 12.17
C ALA A 39 -4.94 -7.65 10.80
N ASP A 40 -5.57 -6.49 10.56
CA ASP A 40 -6.28 -6.13 9.34
C ASP A 40 -5.48 -5.20 8.41
N LEU A 41 -4.35 -4.66 8.87
CA LEU A 41 -3.50 -3.77 8.09
C LEU A 41 -2.17 -4.46 7.78
N PRO A 42 -1.87 -4.74 6.51
CA PRO A 42 -0.67 -5.47 6.18
C PRO A 42 0.59 -4.65 6.38
N VAL A 43 1.63 -5.30 6.88
CA VAL A 43 3.03 -4.87 6.75
C VAL A 43 3.73 -5.87 5.83
N PRO A 44 4.19 -5.48 4.63
CA PRO A 44 4.95 -6.37 3.77
C PRO A 44 6.32 -6.73 4.40
N LEU A 45 6.82 -7.92 4.10
CA LEU A 45 8.11 -8.40 4.59
C LEU A 45 9.23 -7.47 4.15
N GLY A 46 10.12 -7.13 5.08
CA GLY A 46 11.25 -6.22 4.85
C GLY A 46 10.92 -4.73 5.00
N PHE A 47 9.64 -4.34 5.05
CA PHE A 47 9.27 -2.97 5.41
C PHE A 47 9.49 -2.73 6.90
N ALA A 48 10.14 -1.61 7.24
CA ALA A 48 10.26 -1.18 8.62
C ALA A 48 9.15 -0.16 8.95
N LEU A 49 8.54 -0.30 10.13
CA LEU A 49 7.66 0.73 10.67
C LEU A 49 8.50 1.95 11.06
N ASP A 50 8.28 3.07 10.39
CA ASP A 50 8.88 4.33 10.82
C ASP A 50 8.11 4.84 12.04
N ARG A 51 8.61 4.54 13.24
CA ARG A 51 7.97 4.92 14.50
C ARG A 51 7.93 6.44 14.72
N SER A 52 8.78 7.21 14.06
CA SER A 52 8.79 8.67 14.19
C SER A 52 7.59 9.31 13.47
N ARG A 53 7.11 8.67 12.39
CA ARG A 53 5.97 9.10 11.57
C ARG A 53 4.70 8.30 11.81
N SER A 54 4.84 7.04 12.20
CA SER A 54 3.77 6.12 12.58
C SER A 54 3.30 6.42 14.00
N LEU A 55 2.80 7.63 14.20
CA LEU A 55 2.05 7.95 15.40
C LEU A 55 0.65 7.37 15.23
N LYS A 56 0.34 6.35 16.05
CA LYS A 56 -1.02 5.85 16.27
C LYS A 56 -1.82 7.01 16.89
N HIS A 57 -2.26 7.95 16.06
CA HIS A 57 -3.04 9.12 16.46
C HIS A 57 -4.40 8.61 16.93
N LYS A 58 -4.48 8.18 18.19
CA LYS A 58 -5.71 7.73 18.88
C LYS A 58 -6.67 8.92 19.10
N ARG A 59 -7.09 9.58 18.02
CA ARG A 59 -8.24 10.48 18.04
C ARG A 59 -9.43 9.64 17.58
N ASN A 60 -10.01 8.92 18.56
CA ASN A 60 -11.15 8.00 18.59
C ASN A 60 -11.50 7.07 17.41
N ASP A 61 -11.13 7.30 16.15
CA ASP A 61 -11.51 6.42 15.02
C ASP A 61 -10.48 6.41 13.87
N PHE A 62 -9.29 7.00 14.07
CA PHE A 62 -8.26 7.12 13.03
C PHE A 62 -7.01 6.30 13.37
N ARG A 63 -6.43 5.63 12.36
CA ARG A 63 -5.18 4.85 12.43
C ARG A 63 -4.28 5.23 11.26
N ARG A 64 -2.98 5.42 11.51
CA ARG A 64 -1.97 5.71 10.47
C ARG A 64 -0.77 4.78 10.65
N LEU A 65 -0.36 4.14 9.57
CA LEU A 65 0.89 3.39 9.47
C LEU A 65 1.76 4.01 8.38
N HIS A 66 3.01 4.30 8.70
CA HIS A 66 4.00 4.75 7.74
C HIS A 66 5.16 3.75 7.70
N LEU A 67 5.24 3.02 6.59
CA LEU A 67 6.17 1.93 6.38
C LEU A 67 7.23 2.38 5.36
N VAL A 68 8.48 2.10 5.65
CA VAL A 68 9.61 2.48 4.79
C VAL A 68 10.42 1.23 4.48
N TYR A 69 10.65 0.97 3.20
CA TYR A 69 11.54 -0.08 2.74
C TYR A 69 12.84 0.51 2.22
N ARG A 70 13.96 0.12 2.84
CA ARG A 70 15.33 0.52 2.46
C ARG A 70 16.18 -0.75 2.41
N ALA A 71 16.11 -1.51 1.33
CA ALA A 71 17.04 -2.60 1.10
C ALA A 71 17.80 -2.39 -0.21
N GLU A 72 18.91 -3.13 -0.37
CA GLU A 72 19.69 -3.14 -1.60
C GLU A 72 18.93 -3.77 -2.78
N GLU A 73 18.01 -4.69 -2.48
CA GLU A 73 17.08 -5.23 -3.48
C GLU A 73 15.98 -4.21 -3.73
N TYR A 74 15.99 -3.64 -4.94
CA TYR A 74 14.99 -2.69 -5.38
C TYR A 74 13.58 -3.31 -5.35
N LEU A 75 12.75 -2.91 -4.37
CA LEU A 75 11.32 -3.22 -4.36
C LEU A 75 10.54 -2.15 -5.11
N GLY A 76 10.21 -2.43 -6.37
CA GLY A 76 9.39 -1.53 -7.17
C GLY A 76 7.99 -1.32 -6.60
N GLU A 77 7.43 -0.12 -6.82
CA GLU A 77 6.06 0.27 -6.47
C GLU A 77 5.04 -0.80 -6.88
N GLN A 78 5.24 -1.40 -8.05
CA GLN A 78 4.41 -2.45 -8.62
C GLN A 78 4.18 -3.64 -7.68
N ARG A 79 5.22 -4.09 -6.97
CA ARG A 79 5.15 -5.26 -6.08
C ARG A 79 4.33 -4.96 -4.84
N VAL A 80 4.48 -3.74 -4.32
CA VAL A 80 3.69 -3.26 -3.17
C VAL A 80 2.23 -3.12 -3.57
N ARG A 81 1.95 -2.59 -4.77
CA ARG A 81 0.60 -2.53 -5.32
C ARG A 81 -0.07 -3.90 -5.40
N GLU A 82 0.60 -4.87 -6.00
CA GLU A 82 0.06 -6.25 -6.13
C GLU A 82 -0.21 -6.87 -4.76
N PHE A 83 0.69 -6.65 -3.81
CA PHE A 83 0.52 -7.08 -2.44
C PHE A 83 -0.73 -6.46 -1.76
N LEU A 84 -0.93 -5.14 -1.91
CA LEU A 84 -2.10 -4.45 -1.35
C LEU A 84 -3.41 -4.96 -1.97
N GLN A 85 -3.44 -5.07 -3.30
CA GLN A 85 -4.62 -5.55 -4.04
C GLN A 85 -5.01 -6.97 -3.67
N ARG A 86 -4.05 -7.81 -3.28
CA ARG A 86 -4.30 -9.16 -2.80
C ARG A 86 -4.70 -9.20 -1.32
N PHE A 87 -3.92 -8.57 -0.45
CA PHE A 87 -4.07 -8.74 1.00
C PHE A 87 -5.33 -8.05 1.56
N PHE A 88 -5.64 -6.84 1.09
CA PHE A 88 -6.80 -6.09 1.63
C PHE A 88 -8.12 -6.85 1.44
N PRO A 89 -8.43 -7.39 0.23
CA PRO A 89 -9.59 -8.26 0.03
C PRO A 89 -9.61 -9.52 0.89
N GLU A 90 -8.45 -10.17 1.10
CA GLU A 90 -8.35 -11.32 2.02
C GLU A 90 -8.72 -10.97 3.48
N LYS A 91 -8.66 -9.67 3.84
CA LYS A 91 -9.06 -9.13 5.15
C LYS A 91 -10.42 -8.45 5.17
N GLY A 92 -11.23 -8.64 4.12
CA GLY A 92 -12.59 -8.11 4.01
C GLY A 92 -12.68 -6.65 3.59
N TRP A 93 -11.58 -6.04 3.13
CA TRP A 93 -11.60 -4.70 2.55
C TRP A 93 -11.92 -4.76 1.06
N GLN A 94 -12.84 -3.91 0.61
CA GLN A 94 -13.21 -3.80 -0.79
C GLN A 94 -12.45 -2.68 -1.46
N ILE A 95 -11.88 -2.93 -2.65
CA ILE A 95 -11.25 -1.89 -3.45
C ILE A 95 -12.35 -0.96 -3.97
N ALA A 96 -12.28 0.31 -3.56
CA ALA A 96 -13.20 1.35 -4.02
C ALA A 96 -12.63 2.12 -5.20
N PHE A 97 -11.33 2.46 -5.14
CA PHE A 97 -10.69 3.29 -6.18
C PHE A 97 -9.18 3.11 -6.20
N ILE A 98 -8.58 3.26 -7.39
CA ILE A 98 -7.13 3.22 -7.62
C ILE A 98 -6.75 4.38 -8.56
N TYR A 99 -5.75 5.18 -8.21
CA TYR A 99 -5.36 6.37 -8.97
C TYR A 99 -3.92 6.81 -8.68
N GLY A 100 -3.42 7.76 -9.48
CA GLY A 100 -2.14 8.43 -9.28
C GLY A 100 -1.15 8.22 -10.43
N LEU A 101 -0.38 9.27 -10.74
CA LEU A 101 0.67 9.27 -11.77
C LEU A 101 2.06 9.11 -11.14
N ASP A 102 2.35 9.88 -10.09
CA ASP A 102 3.66 9.88 -9.41
C ASP A 102 3.73 8.92 -8.20
N ALA A 103 2.58 8.42 -7.76
CA ALA A 103 2.45 7.49 -6.64
C ALA A 103 1.16 6.69 -6.80
N SER A 104 1.21 5.38 -6.52
CA SER A 104 0.01 4.54 -6.52
C SER A 104 -0.83 4.79 -5.26
N LYS A 105 -2.04 5.29 -5.45
CA LYS A 105 -3.02 5.55 -4.38
C LYS A 105 -4.20 4.60 -4.48
N PHE A 106 -4.61 4.06 -3.34
CA PHE A 106 -5.71 3.12 -3.21
C PHE A 106 -6.70 3.63 -2.17
N ILE A 107 -7.98 3.43 -2.44
CA ILE A 107 -9.05 3.60 -1.46
C ILE A 107 -9.70 2.24 -1.30
N PHE A 108 -9.76 1.77 -0.06
CA PHE A 108 -10.46 0.57 0.34
C PHE A 108 -11.57 0.91 1.34
N TRP A 109 -12.66 0.17 1.31
CA TRP A 109 -13.76 0.31 2.26
C TRP A 109 -14.03 -0.98 3.00
N ARG A 110 -14.39 -0.84 4.28
CA ARG A 110 -14.93 -1.94 5.08
C ARG A 110 -15.92 -1.35 6.08
N ASP A 111 -17.20 -1.67 5.91
CA ASP A 111 -18.29 -1.12 6.73
C ASP A 111 -18.27 0.42 6.80
N ALA A 112 -18.10 0.96 8.01
CA ALA A 112 -18.00 2.39 8.32
C ALA A 112 -16.56 2.93 8.23
N GLU A 113 -15.59 2.13 7.80
CA GLU A 113 -14.19 2.51 7.67
C GLU A 113 -13.77 2.72 6.21
N GLU A 114 -12.90 3.71 6.00
CA GLU A 114 -12.17 3.96 4.78
C GLU A 114 -10.67 3.84 5.06
N CYS A 115 -9.98 3.04 4.26
CA CYS A 115 -8.53 2.92 4.27
C CYS A 115 -7.96 3.52 2.99
N ARG A 116 -7.00 4.44 3.14
CA ARG A 116 -6.24 5.05 2.05
C ARG A 116 -4.82 4.52 2.12
N ALA A 117 -4.38 3.83 1.07
CA ALA A 117 -2.99 3.41 0.95
C ALA A 117 -2.30 4.23 -0.13
N GLU A 118 -1.08 4.67 0.12
CA GLU A 118 -0.24 5.39 -0.82
C GLU A 118 1.13 4.71 -0.88
N VAL A 119 1.53 4.33 -2.09
CA VAL A 119 2.85 3.78 -2.38
C VAL A 119 3.63 4.83 -3.17
N ARG A 120 4.76 5.25 -2.62
CA ARG A 120 5.66 6.22 -3.26
C ARG A 120 7.02 5.59 -3.43
N GLU A 121 7.60 5.80 -4.60
CA GLU A 121 8.94 5.32 -4.93
C GLU A 121 9.87 6.52 -5.16
N ASP A 122 11.03 6.49 -4.51
CA ASP A 122 12.09 7.48 -4.70
C ASP A 122 13.28 6.83 -5.39
N PHE A 123 13.44 7.11 -6.68
CA PHE A 123 14.53 6.56 -7.49
C PHE A 123 15.91 7.08 -7.08
N GLY A 124 15.99 8.26 -6.47
CA GLY A 124 17.25 8.88 -6.08
C GLY A 124 17.85 8.16 -4.88
N ASP A 125 17.05 8.03 -3.83
CA ASP A 125 17.46 7.43 -2.55
C ASP A 125 17.18 5.92 -2.48
N ARG A 126 16.61 5.33 -3.55
CA ARG A 126 16.30 3.90 -3.71
C ARG A 126 15.48 3.33 -2.56
N TYR A 127 14.40 4.01 -2.19
CA TYR A 127 13.47 3.51 -1.18
C TYR A 127 12.03 3.54 -1.67
N THR A 128 11.21 2.68 -1.07
CA THR A 128 9.77 2.62 -1.31
C THR A 128 9.06 2.89 0.01
N GLU A 129 8.18 3.89 0.00
CA GLU A 129 7.32 4.27 1.12
C GLU A 129 5.91 3.72 0.89
N LEU A 130 5.34 3.15 1.95
CA LEU A 130 3.94 2.74 2.01
C LEU A 130 3.29 3.44 3.19
N THR A 131 2.35 4.33 2.91
CA THR A 131 1.51 4.98 3.93
C THR A 131 0.12 4.38 3.89
N ILE A 132 -0.43 4.02 5.06
CA ILE A 132 -1.78 3.47 5.21
C ILE A 132 -2.52 4.31 6.26
N ASP A 133 -3.59 4.97 5.85
CA ASP A 133 -4.46 5.79 6.67
C ASP A 133 -5.86 5.18 6.74
N VAL A 134 -6.30 4.80 7.93
CA VAL A 134 -7.67 4.35 8.19
C VAL A 134 -8.42 5.41 8.97
N GLY A 135 -9.66 5.67 8.57
CA GLY A 135 -10.57 6.54 9.30
C GLY A 135 -12.03 6.20 9.03
N PRO A 136 -12.96 6.90 9.68
CA PRO A 136 -14.38 6.78 9.38
C PRO A 136 -14.66 7.20 7.93
N ARG A 137 -15.40 6.34 7.23
CA ARG A 137 -15.86 6.56 5.86
C ARG A 137 -16.86 7.71 5.83
N LYS A 138 -16.77 8.52 4.78
CA LYS A 138 -17.73 9.58 4.50
C LYS A 138 -18.56 9.27 3.25
N THR A 139 -19.81 9.70 3.23
CA THR A 139 -20.63 9.77 2.03
C THR A 139 -20.09 10.88 1.11
N PRO A 140 -20.47 10.92 -0.18
CA PRO A 140 -20.10 12.01 -1.08
C PRO A 140 -20.48 13.40 -0.53
N ASP A 141 -21.56 13.47 0.26
CA ASP A 141 -22.05 14.70 0.90
C ASP A 141 -21.27 15.06 2.19
N GLY A 142 -20.31 14.23 2.60
CA GLY A 142 -19.43 14.48 3.75
C GLY A 142 -19.93 13.93 5.08
N GLU A 143 -21.08 13.26 5.12
CA GLU A 143 -21.62 12.63 6.33
C GLU A 143 -20.88 11.33 6.67
N PHE A 144 -20.76 10.99 7.95
CA PHE A 144 -20.11 9.74 8.36
C PHE A 144 -21.02 8.53 8.19
N VAL A 145 -20.53 7.50 7.52
CA VAL A 145 -21.22 6.22 7.39
C VAL A 145 -21.26 5.53 8.76
N GLY A 146 -22.41 5.02 9.18
CA GLY A 146 -22.53 4.17 10.37
C GLY A 146 -22.55 4.89 11.73
N ARG A 147 -22.51 6.23 11.79
CA ARG A 147 -22.92 6.95 13.02
C ARG A 147 -24.44 6.94 13.09
N SER A 148 -25.01 6.04 13.89
CA SER A 148 -26.31 6.32 14.50
C SER A 148 -26.17 7.67 15.21
N ALA A 149 -27.11 8.58 14.95
CA ALA A 149 -27.10 9.94 15.48
C ALA A 149 -26.63 9.92 16.94
N TRP A 150 -25.44 10.46 17.20
CA TRP A 150 -24.93 10.62 18.55
C TRP A 150 -25.97 11.48 19.28
N THR A 151 -26.80 10.85 20.11
CA THR A 151 -27.66 11.57 21.03
C THR A 151 -26.74 11.94 22.19
N PRO A 152 -26.46 13.22 22.43
CA PRO A 152 -25.80 13.60 23.67
C PRO A 152 -26.65 13.02 24.78
N THR A 153 -26.12 12.08 25.56
CA THR A 153 -26.72 11.73 26.84
C THR A 153 -26.67 13.01 27.65
N GLU A 154 -27.82 13.67 27.81
CA GLU A 154 -27.95 14.80 28.73
C GLU A 154 -27.42 14.32 30.07
N LEU A 155 -26.28 14.90 30.49
CA LEU A 155 -25.76 14.68 31.82
C LEU A 155 -26.86 15.11 32.79
N PRO A 156 -27.30 14.25 33.73
CA PRO A 156 -28.30 14.64 34.70
C PRO A 156 -27.79 15.87 35.44
N ALA A 157 -28.59 16.95 35.41
CA ALA A 157 -28.27 18.20 36.06
C ALA A 157 -27.82 17.93 37.50
N SER A 158 -26.56 18.30 37.80
CA SER A 158 -25.99 18.13 39.12
C SER A 158 -26.91 18.78 40.15
N SER A 159 -27.45 17.97 41.07
CA SER A 159 -28.27 18.46 42.19
C SER A 159 -27.50 19.52 42.99
N PRO A 160 -28.14 20.64 43.36
CA PRO A 160 -27.51 21.63 44.20
C PRO A 160 -27.21 21.01 45.57
N ARG A 161 -25.95 21.09 46.00
CA ARG A 161 -25.57 20.75 47.39
C ARG A 161 -26.27 21.75 48.31
N LYS A 162 -27.06 21.23 49.26
CA LYS A 162 -27.53 21.99 50.43
C LYS A 162 -26.44 22.04 51.49
#